data_AF-A0A2M6ZZZ8-F1
#
_entry.id   AF-A0A2M6ZZZ8-F1
#
_cell.length_a   1.000
_cell.length_b   1.000
_cell.length_c   1.000
_cell.angle_alpha   90.00
_cell.angle_beta   90.00
_cell.angle_gamma   90.00
#
_symmetry.space_group_name_H-M   'P 1'
#
loop_
_entity.id
_entity.type
_entity.pdbx_description
1 polymer ?
#
loop_
_entity_poly.entity_id
_entity_poly.type
_entity_poly.pdbx_seq_one_letter_code
_entity_poly.pdbx_strand_id
1 'polypeptide(L)'
;MEKFFYKAKNDKNEIVTGEIETVNPSSAAKILTSKKLFPIEIRKTQETAAFLESLPFLSFLKSVSRKKKALAVGQLASLVGAGLPVAQALGIMEQESSNKILKSTFGDILTQVEGGSSLADAFSRHPNVFSELDISIIASGEKSGNLEKVLKRMANQLEQEAKFISRIKGAMIYPTVILTVAAGVVILML
;
A
#
# COMPACT_ATOMS: atom_id res chain seq x y z
N MET A 1 -16.67 -24.39 9.58
CA MET A 1 -17.47 -23.19 9.92
C MET A 1 -16.78 -22.02 9.24
N GLU A 2 -17.51 -21.17 8.53
CA GLU A 2 -16.98 -20.02 7.80
C GLU A 2 -17.35 -18.72 8.54
N LYS A 3 -16.47 -17.72 8.47
CA LYS A 3 -16.76 -16.38 9.00
C LYS A 3 -17.55 -15.57 7.98
N PHE A 4 -18.64 -14.96 8.44
CA PHE A 4 -19.47 -14.04 7.67
C PHE A 4 -19.48 -12.69 8.36
N PHE A 5 -19.30 -11.62 7.58
CA PHE A 5 -19.52 -10.26 8.06
C PHE A 5 -20.99 -9.92 7.86
N TYR A 6 -21.62 -9.35 8.87
CA TYR A 6 -23.01 -8.91 8.79
C TYR A 6 -23.13 -7.42 9.08
N LYS A 7 -24.04 -6.78 8.35
CA LYS A 7 -24.57 -5.45 8.65
C LYS A 7 -26.03 -5.66 9.01
N ALA A 8 -26.42 -5.35 10.23
CA ALA A 8 -27.78 -5.54 10.72
C ALA A 8 -28.31 -4.29 11.41
N LYS A 9 -29.63 -4.12 11.41
CA LYS A 9 -30.31 -3.06 12.14
C LYS A 9 -30.78 -3.60 13.48
N ASN A 10 -30.53 -2.88 14.56
CA ASN A 10 -31.15 -3.18 15.85
C ASN A 10 -32.54 -2.54 15.95
N ASP A 11 -33.30 -2.89 16.99
CA ASP A 11 -34.63 -2.32 17.28
C ASP A 11 -34.60 -0.79 17.52
N LYS A 12 -33.42 -0.22 17.83
CA LYS A 12 -33.21 1.23 17.98
C LYS A 12 -32.90 1.92 16.65
N ASN A 13 -33.05 1.23 15.54
CA ASN A 13 -32.77 1.70 14.18
C ASN A 13 -31.27 1.98 13.90
N GLU A 14 -30.36 1.57 14.78
CA GLU A 14 -28.92 1.75 14.63
C GLU A 14 -28.33 0.61 13.79
N ILE A 15 -27.33 0.94 12.98
CA ILE A 15 -26.61 -0.02 12.15
C ILE A 15 -25.49 -0.61 12.98
N VAL A 16 -25.52 -1.93 13.15
CA VAL A 16 -24.50 -2.69 13.88
C VAL A 16 -23.79 -3.63 12.91
N THR A 17 -22.47 -3.59 12.91
CA THR A 17 -21.61 -4.44 12.09
C THR A 17 -20.81 -5.40 12.95
N GLY A 18 -20.67 -6.64 12.52
CA GLY A 18 -19.92 -7.65 13.25
C GLY A 18 -19.60 -8.87 12.41
N GLU A 19 -18.81 -9.78 12.99
CA GLU A 19 -18.49 -11.08 12.41
C GLU A 19 -19.26 -12.19 13.11
N ILE A 20 -19.72 -13.17 12.35
CA ILE A 20 -20.37 -14.36 12.86
C ILE A 20 -19.86 -15.61 12.16
N GLU A 21 -19.47 -16.62 12.94
CA GLU A 21 -19.04 -17.92 12.42
C GLU A 21 -20.23 -18.84 12.25
N THR A 22 -20.51 -19.26 11.02
CA THR A 22 -21.63 -20.16 10.72
C THR A 22 -21.30 -21.11 9.59
N VAL A 23 -22.18 -22.08 9.33
CA VAL A 23 -21.99 -23.05 8.24
C VAL A 23 -22.54 -22.55 6.91
N ASN A 24 -23.49 -21.60 6.91
CA ASN A 24 -24.08 -21.04 5.69
C ASN A 24 -24.76 -19.67 5.94
N PRO A 25 -24.93 -18.81 4.91
CA PRO A 25 -25.56 -17.49 5.04
C PRO A 25 -26.99 -17.52 5.64
N SER A 26 -27.74 -18.59 5.38
CA SER A 26 -29.09 -18.77 5.93
C SER A 26 -29.09 -18.99 7.45
N SER A 27 -28.09 -19.70 7.98
CA SER A 27 -27.87 -19.88 9.41
C SER A 27 -27.43 -18.58 10.06
N ALA A 28 -26.62 -17.77 9.39
CA ALA A 28 -26.28 -16.43 9.84
C ALA A 28 -27.52 -15.54 9.99
N ALA A 29 -28.42 -15.54 8.99
CA ALA A 29 -29.67 -14.78 9.06
C ALA A 29 -30.55 -15.22 10.24
N LYS A 30 -30.67 -16.53 10.50
CA LYS A 30 -31.42 -17.08 11.64
C LYS A 30 -30.83 -16.66 12.98
N ILE A 31 -29.51 -16.73 13.13
CA ILE A 31 -28.84 -16.35 14.39
C ILE A 31 -28.98 -14.85 14.63
N LEU A 32 -28.82 -14.01 13.60
CA LEU A 32 -29.01 -12.57 13.71
C LEU A 32 -30.45 -12.20 14.10
N THR A 33 -31.42 -12.85 13.46
CA THR A 33 -32.84 -12.65 13.78
C THR A 33 -33.16 -13.07 15.23
N SER A 34 -32.59 -14.18 15.72
CA SER A 34 -32.73 -14.61 17.13
C SER A 34 -32.12 -13.62 18.13
N LYS A 35 -31.14 -12.83 17.70
CA LYS A 35 -30.51 -11.77 18.48
C LYS A 35 -31.22 -10.41 18.34
N LYS A 36 -32.41 -10.35 17.73
CA LYS A 36 -33.14 -9.12 17.41
C LYS A 36 -32.35 -8.15 16.51
N LEU A 37 -31.50 -8.72 15.66
CA LEU A 37 -30.73 -7.99 14.66
C LEU A 37 -31.29 -8.34 13.29
N PHE A 38 -31.88 -7.37 12.61
CA PHE A 38 -32.43 -7.56 11.28
C PHE A 38 -31.31 -7.43 10.24
N PRO A 39 -30.90 -8.53 9.57
CA PRO A 39 -29.80 -8.48 8.62
C PRO A 39 -30.17 -7.62 7.41
N ILE A 40 -29.37 -6.58 7.16
CA ILE A 40 -29.42 -5.75 5.94
C ILE A 40 -28.55 -6.41 4.87
N GLU A 41 -27.39 -6.95 5.27
CA GLU A 41 -26.41 -7.52 4.35
C GLU A 41 -25.59 -8.60 5.08
N ILE A 42 -25.43 -9.77 4.46
CA ILE A 42 -24.61 -10.87 4.97
C ILE A 42 -23.66 -11.28 3.84
N ARG A 43 -22.35 -11.10 4.05
CA ARG A 43 -21.33 -11.48 3.06
C ARG A 43 -20.25 -12.35 3.69
N LYS A 44 -19.63 -13.20 2.88
CA LYS A 44 -18.47 -14.00 3.32
C LYS A 44 -17.33 -13.05 3.68
N THR A 45 -16.62 -13.29 4.77
CA THR A 45 -15.49 -12.44 5.20
C THR A 45 -14.42 -12.26 4.12
N GLN A 46 -14.27 -13.24 3.22
CA GLN A 46 -13.39 -13.14 2.03
C GLN A 46 -13.86 -12.08 1.02
N GLU A 47 -15.18 -11.94 0.80
CA GLU A 47 -15.74 -10.92 -0.10
C GLU A 47 -15.69 -9.52 0.53
N THR A 48 -15.82 -9.42 1.85
CA THR A 48 -15.69 -8.15 2.58
C THR A 48 -14.25 -7.62 2.55
N ALA A 49 -13.26 -8.51 2.67
CA ALA A 49 -11.85 -8.14 2.52
C ALA A 49 -11.56 -7.62 1.10
N ALA A 50 -12.03 -8.32 0.06
CA ALA A 50 -11.89 -7.88 -1.33
C ALA A 50 -12.60 -6.54 -1.60
N PHE A 51 -13.77 -6.30 -1.01
CA PHE A 51 -14.48 -5.02 -1.12
C PHE A 51 -13.77 -3.88 -0.40
N LEU A 52 -13.29 -4.10 0.83
CA LEU A 52 -12.50 -3.11 1.56
C LEU A 52 -11.19 -2.79 0.84
N GLU A 53 -10.54 -3.78 0.23
CA GLU A 53 -9.37 -3.57 -0.63
C GLU A 53 -9.70 -2.80 -1.93
N SER A 54 -10.93 -2.92 -2.44
CA SER A 54 -11.38 -2.17 -3.62
C SER A 54 -11.71 -0.70 -3.34
N LEU A 55 -11.81 -0.29 -2.06
CA LEU A 55 -12.08 1.09 -1.70
C LEU A 55 -10.85 1.97 -2.00
N PRO A 56 -10.96 3.02 -2.84
CA PRO A 56 -9.84 3.85 -3.25
C PRO A 56 -9.16 4.59 -2.08
N PHE A 57 -9.90 4.87 -1.00
CA PHE A 57 -9.36 5.43 0.24
C PHE A 57 -8.37 4.49 0.95
N LEU A 58 -8.61 3.17 0.91
CA LEU A 58 -7.70 2.19 1.52
C LEU A 58 -6.44 1.96 0.68
N SER A 59 -6.51 2.18 -0.64
CA SER A 59 -5.33 2.18 -1.53
C SER A 59 -4.29 3.23 -1.13
N PHE A 60 -4.73 4.41 -0.67
CA PHE A 60 -3.82 5.45 -0.14
C PHE A 60 -3.01 4.96 1.08
N LEU A 61 -3.58 4.08 1.90
CA LEU A 61 -2.87 3.46 3.04
C LEU A 61 -1.83 2.40 2.59
N LYS A 62 -1.91 1.91 1.35
CA LYS A 62 -0.92 1.02 0.72
C LYS A 62 0.23 1.78 0.02
N SER A 63 0.33 3.11 0.17
CA SER A 63 1.44 3.90 -0.38
C SER A 63 2.73 3.77 0.44
N VAL A 64 3.86 3.61 -0.24
CA VAL A 64 5.19 3.57 0.39
C VAL A 64 5.81 4.97 0.41
N SER A 65 6.40 5.37 1.55
CA SER A 65 7.05 6.68 1.65
C SER A 65 8.23 6.81 0.68
N ARG A 66 8.40 7.99 0.08
CA ARG A 66 9.47 8.27 -0.90
C ARG A 66 10.87 7.92 -0.37
N LYS A 67 11.13 8.19 0.93
CA LYS A 67 12.39 7.83 1.60
C LYS A 67 12.63 6.32 1.59
N LYS A 68 11.61 5.50 1.88
CA LYS A 68 11.75 4.03 1.84
C LYS A 68 11.97 3.52 0.42
N LYS A 69 11.28 4.11 -0.57
CA LYS A 69 11.49 3.79 -1.99
C LYS A 69 12.93 4.11 -2.43
N ALA A 70 13.44 5.29 -2.08
CA ALA A 70 14.81 5.70 -2.40
C ALA A 70 15.85 4.71 -1.84
N LEU A 71 15.69 4.30 -0.59
CA LEU A 71 16.57 3.31 0.04
C LEU A 71 16.50 1.96 -0.66
N ALA A 72 15.29 1.46 -0.93
CA ALA A 72 15.12 0.16 -1.58
C ALA A 72 15.69 0.13 -3.00
N VAL A 73 15.43 1.17 -3.80
CA VAL A 73 15.97 1.29 -5.16
C VAL A 73 17.49 1.49 -5.14
N GLY A 74 18.02 2.22 -4.17
CA GLY A 74 19.45 2.38 -3.96
C GLY A 74 20.14 1.05 -3.63
N GLN A 75 19.55 0.25 -2.75
CA GLN A 75 20.02 -1.11 -2.44
C GLN A 75 19.99 -2.02 -3.67
N LEU A 76 18.89 -2.01 -4.43
CA LEU A 76 18.80 -2.74 -5.69
C LEU A 76 19.89 -2.31 -6.68
N ALA A 77 20.13 -1.00 -6.83
CA ALA A 77 21.19 -0.46 -7.68
C ALA A 77 22.58 -0.95 -7.23
N SER A 78 22.85 -0.98 -5.91
CA SER A 78 24.11 -1.49 -5.37
C SER A 78 24.30 -2.99 -5.62
N LEU A 79 23.26 -3.80 -5.47
CA LEU A 79 23.32 -5.23 -5.75
C LEU A 79 23.58 -5.50 -7.24
N VAL A 80 22.86 -4.81 -8.12
CA VAL A 80 23.06 -4.91 -9.57
C VAL A 80 24.45 -4.41 -9.97
N GLY A 81 24.94 -3.31 -9.38
CA GLY A 81 26.30 -2.80 -9.61
C GLY A 81 27.41 -3.70 -9.08
N ALA A 82 27.12 -4.55 -8.09
CA ALA A 82 28.02 -5.62 -7.65
C ALA A 82 28.04 -6.83 -8.62
N GLY A 83 27.31 -6.76 -9.74
CA GLY A 83 27.27 -7.79 -10.77
C GLY A 83 26.28 -8.91 -10.50
N LEU A 84 25.39 -8.77 -9.50
CA LEU A 84 24.37 -9.78 -9.26
C LEU A 84 23.33 -9.76 -10.38
N PRO A 85 22.86 -10.93 -10.84
CA PRO A 85 21.68 -11.02 -11.70
C PRO A 85 20.48 -10.33 -11.05
N VAL A 86 19.69 -9.62 -11.87
CA VAL A 86 18.56 -8.80 -11.38
C VAL A 86 17.55 -9.62 -10.57
N ALA A 87 17.23 -10.85 -11.01
CA ALA A 87 16.35 -11.75 -10.27
C ALA A 87 16.92 -12.08 -8.87
N GLN A 88 18.21 -12.35 -8.76
CA GLN A 88 18.85 -12.61 -7.46
C GLN A 88 18.82 -11.36 -6.57
N ALA A 89 19.08 -10.19 -7.13
CA ALA A 89 19.01 -8.93 -6.40
C ALA A 89 17.58 -8.66 -5.89
N LEU A 90 16.55 -8.92 -6.70
CA LEU A 90 15.14 -8.80 -6.32
C LEU A 90 14.77 -9.78 -5.18
N GLY A 91 15.25 -11.02 -5.23
CA GLY A 91 15.04 -11.99 -4.14
C GLY A 91 15.66 -11.53 -2.82
N ILE A 92 16.86 -10.94 -2.85
CA ILE A 92 17.47 -10.33 -1.65
C ILE A 92 16.60 -9.17 -1.14
N MET A 93 16.12 -8.31 -2.03
CA MET A 93 15.25 -7.18 -1.67
C MET A 93 13.93 -7.65 -1.04
N GLU A 94 13.34 -8.73 -1.53
CA GLU A 94 12.14 -9.34 -0.95
C GLU A 94 12.40 -9.86 0.48
N GLN A 95 13.51 -10.56 0.68
CA GLN A 95 13.86 -11.17 1.97
C GLN A 95 14.19 -10.13 3.03
N GLU A 96 14.99 -9.12 2.68
CA GLU A 96 15.50 -8.09 3.59
C GLU A 96 14.53 -6.93 3.86
N SER A 97 13.47 -6.78 3.04
CA SER A 97 12.55 -5.66 3.19
C SER A 97 11.71 -5.75 4.48
N SER A 98 11.96 -4.83 5.40
CA SER A 98 11.15 -4.64 6.62
C SER A 98 9.73 -4.11 6.34
N ASN A 99 9.47 -3.58 5.14
CA ASN A 99 8.17 -3.05 4.79
C ASN A 99 7.35 -4.10 4.03
N LYS A 100 6.23 -4.54 4.62
CA LYS A 100 5.35 -5.57 4.04
C LYS A 100 4.92 -5.29 2.60
N ILE A 101 4.68 -4.03 2.26
CA ILE A 101 4.24 -3.61 0.91
C ILE A 101 5.40 -3.81 -0.05
N LEU A 102 6.57 -3.21 0.21
CA LEU A 102 7.77 -3.40 -0.61
C LEU A 102 8.17 -4.87 -0.72
N LYS A 103 8.07 -5.64 0.36
CA LYS A 103 8.32 -7.09 0.35
C LYS A 103 7.41 -7.78 -0.66
N SER A 104 6.10 -7.58 -0.58
CA SER A 104 5.15 -8.16 -1.55
C SER A 104 5.39 -7.67 -2.98
N THR A 105 5.76 -6.40 -3.15
CA THR A 105 6.05 -5.79 -4.44
C THR A 105 7.28 -6.42 -5.08
N PHE A 106 8.39 -6.55 -4.36
CA PHE A 106 9.59 -7.19 -4.91
C PHE A 106 9.40 -8.67 -5.18
N GLY A 107 8.61 -9.39 -4.36
CA GLY A 107 8.28 -10.79 -4.61
C GLY A 107 7.43 -11.00 -5.87
N ASP A 108 6.43 -10.13 -6.12
CA ASP A 108 5.67 -10.19 -7.38
C ASP A 108 6.54 -9.82 -8.58
N ILE A 109 7.33 -8.74 -8.48
CA ILE A 109 8.28 -8.35 -9.54
C ILE A 109 9.25 -9.50 -9.86
N LEU A 110 9.81 -10.16 -8.85
CA LEU A 110 10.68 -11.33 -9.02
C LEU A 110 9.96 -12.42 -9.80
N THR A 111 8.74 -12.78 -9.40
CA THR A 111 7.93 -13.81 -10.05
C THR A 111 7.66 -13.46 -11.52
N GLN A 112 7.35 -12.21 -11.84
CA GLN A 112 7.11 -11.78 -13.22
C GLN A 112 8.38 -11.84 -14.08
N VAL A 113 9.53 -11.44 -13.53
CA VAL A 113 10.83 -11.44 -14.22
C VAL A 113 11.32 -12.87 -14.45
N GLU A 114 11.18 -13.76 -13.46
CA GLU A 114 11.46 -15.19 -13.63
C GLU A 114 10.51 -15.85 -14.64
N GLY A 115 9.28 -15.35 -14.74
CA GLY A 115 8.30 -15.71 -15.77
C GLY A 115 8.59 -15.12 -17.15
N GLY A 116 9.67 -14.35 -17.32
CA GLY A 116 10.12 -13.79 -18.61
C GLY A 116 9.53 -12.43 -18.97
N SER A 117 8.80 -11.77 -18.06
CA SER A 117 8.38 -10.38 -18.27
C SER A 117 9.59 -9.44 -18.22
N SER A 118 9.52 -8.33 -18.95
CA SER A 118 10.53 -7.27 -18.81
C SER A 118 10.49 -6.68 -17.40
N LEU A 119 11.62 -6.15 -16.95
CA LEU A 119 11.72 -5.50 -15.64
C LEU A 119 10.80 -4.28 -15.57
N ALA A 120 10.72 -3.50 -16.64
CA ALA A 120 9.81 -2.35 -16.70
C ALA A 120 8.34 -2.77 -16.58
N ASP A 121 7.92 -3.84 -17.28
CA ASP A 121 6.55 -4.35 -17.21
C ASP A 121 6.23 -4.87 -15.82
N ALA A 122 7.16 -5.58 -15.19
CA ALA A 122 7.01 -6.07 -13.82
C ALA A 122 6.81 -4.93 -12.82
N PHE A 123 7.62 -3.86 -12.89
CA PHE A 123 7.45 -2.67 -12.05
C PHE A 123 6.15 -1.91 -12.33
N SER A 124 5.68 -1.89 -13.59
CA SER A 124 4.47 -1.17 -14.00
C SER A 124 3.18 -1.67 -13.34
N ARG A 125 3.17 -2.93 -12.89
CA ARG A 125 2.03 -3.54 -12.17
C ARG A 125 1.82 -2.97 -10.77
N HIS A 126 2.74 -2.13 -10.29
CA HIS A 126 2.68 -1.53 -8.96
C HIS A 126 2.60 0.01 -8.99
N PRO A 127 1.57 0.61 -9.61
CA PRO A 127 1.44 2.07 -9.76
C PRO A 127 1.29 2.81 -8.41
N ASN A 128 0.84 2.10 -7.36
CA ASN A 128 0.75 2.65 -6.00
C ASN A 128 2.12 2.80 -5.32
N VAL A 129 3.17 2.17 -5.88
CA VAL A 129 4.54 2.20 -5.36
C VAL A 129 5.46 2.97 -6.30
N PHE A 130 5.45 2.65 -7.59
CA PHE A 130 6.31 3.24 -8.61
C PHE A 130 5.50 4.09 -9.57
N SER A 131 5.99 5.29 -9.87
CA SER A 131 5.36 6.22 -10.81
C SER A 131 5.68 5.87 -12.26
N GLU A 132 4.95 6.45 -13.22
CA GLU A 132 5.24 6.31 -14.65
C GLU A 132 6.66 6.77 -15.02
N LEU A 133 7.16 7.79 -14.32
CA LEU A 133 8.53 8.29 -14.48
C LEU A 133 9.53 7.22 -14.05
N ASP A 134 9.32 6.61 -12.88
CA ASP A 134 10.15 5.52 -12.37
C ASP A 134 10.24 4.35 -13.37
N ILE A 135 9.09 3.93 -13.90
CA ILE A 135 8.97 2.86 -14.90
C ILE A 135 9.74 3.22 -16.17
N SER A 136 9.61 4.46 -16.64
CA SER A 136 10.32 4.96 -17.84
C SER A 136 11.85 4.95 -17.68
N ILE A 137 12.35 5.25 -16.48
CA ILE A 137 13.78 5.17 -16.16
C ILE A 137 14.26 3.71 -16.23
N ILE A 138 13.49 2.79 -15.65
CA ILE A 138 13.82 1.36 -15.66
C ILE A 138 13.82 0.81 -17.09
N ALA A 139 12.79 1.11 -17.89
CA ALA A 139 12.68 0.69 -19.28
C ALA A 139 13.89 1.16 -20.12
N SER A 140 14.36 2.38 -19.89
CA SER A 140 15.55 2.91 -20.55
C SER A 140 16.82 2.16 -20.14
N GLY A 141 16.96 1.80 -18.86
CA GLY A 141 18.07 1.00 -18.35
C GLY A 141 18.11 -0.40 -18.90
N GLU A 142 16.96 -1.06 -18.94
CA GLU A 142 16.80 -2.39 -19.49
C GLU A 142 17.15 -2.42 -20.98
N LYS A 143 16.64 -1.46 -21.75
CA LYS A 143 16.93 -1.34 -23.19
C LYS A 143 18.39 -0.98 -23.50
N SER A 144 19.03 -0.19 -22.64
CA SER A 144 20.43 0.21 -22.80
C SER A 144 21.44 -0.75 -22.16
N GLY A 145 20.96 -1.78 -21.46
CA GLY A 145 21.80 -2.72 -20.71
C GLY A 145 22.55 -2.08 -19.53
N ASN A 146 22.18 -0.86 -19.12
CA ASN A 146 22.88 -0.11 -18.07
C ASN A 146 21.96 0.14 -16.87
N LEU A 147 21.49 -0.96 -16.29
CA LEU A 147 20.50 -0.92 -15.22
C LEU A 147 21.05 -0.29 -13.93
N GLU A 148 22.31 -0.55 -13.58
CA GLU A 148 22.96 0.05 -12.40
C GLU A 148 22.89 1.58 -12.43
N LYS A 149 23.32 2.20 -13.53
CA LYS A 149 23.38 3.66 -13.65
C LYS A 149 21.98 4.28 -13.56
N VAL A 150 20.98 3.67 -14.20
CA VAL A 150 19.63 4.23 -14.17
C VAL A 150 18.95 4.03 -12.82
N LEU A 151 19.14 2.88 -12.16
CA LEU A 151 18.58 2.63 -10.83
C LEU A 151 19.22 3.56 -9.80
N LYS A 152 20.53 3.80 -9.90
CA LYS A 152 21.22 4.79 -9.06
C LYS A 152 20.69 6.20 -9.28
N ARG A 153 20.41 6.57 -10.53
CA ARG A 153 19.78 7.86 -10.86
C ARG A 153 18.36 7.95 -10.28
N MET A 154 17.56 6.90 -10.40
CA MET A 154 16.22 6.81 -9.82
C MET A 154 16.25 6.93 -8.30
N ALA A 155 17.16 6.22 -7.62
CA ALA A 155 17.35 6.32 -6.17
C ALA A 155 17.67 7.75 -5.73
N ASN A 156 18.61 8.41 -6.43
CA ASN A 156 18.98 9.80 -6.15
C ASN A 156 17.82 10.77 -6.38
N GLN A 157 16.99 10.54 -7.40
CA GLN A 157 15.80 11.35 -7.65
C GLN A 157 14.78 11.18 -6.51
N LEU A 158 14.46 9.95 -6.13
CA LEU A 158 13.54 9.65 -5.03
C LEU A 158 14.04 10.23 -3.70
N GLU A 159 15.36 10.23 -3.47
CA GLU A 159 15.96 10.83 -2.28
C GLU A 159 15.80 12.35 -2.28
N GLN A 160 16.03 13.01 -3.41
CA GLN A 160 15.84 14.46 -3.55
C GLN A 160 14.37 14.85 -3.33
N GLU A 161 13.43 14.10 -3.90
CA GLU A 161 12.00 14.31 -3.66
C GLU A 161 11.64 14.12 -2.19
N ALA A 162 12.19 13.09 -1.53
CA ALA A 162 11.97 12.86 -0.11
C ALA A 162 12.51 14.01 0.75
N LYS A 163 13.71 14.52 0.43
CA LYS A 163 14.31 15.69 1.09
C LYS A 163 13.47 16.94 0.89
N PHE A 164 12.98 17.18 -0.33
CA PHE A 164 12.11 18.31 -0.65
C PHE A 164 10.82 18.30 0.17
N ILE A 165 10.10 17.17 0.17
CA ILE A 165 8.88 17.02 0.98
C ILE A 165 9.19 17.15 2.48
N SER A 166 10.31 16.62 2.95
CA SER A 166 10.70 16.77 4.36
C SER A 166 10.96 18.23 4.73
N ARG A 167 11.57 19.01 3.85
CA ARG A 167 11.79 20.46 4.06
C ARG A 167 10.48 21.23 4.08
N ILE A 168 9.58 20.95 3.13
CA ILE A 168 8.24 21.55 3.11
C ILE A 168 7.50 21.22 4.42
N LYS A 169 7.49 19.95 4.83
CA LYS A 169 6.86 19.54 6.09
C LYS A 169 7.46 20.28 7.28
N GLY A 170 8.79 20.40 7.34
CA GLY A 170 9.48 21.15 8.39
C GLY A 170 9.06 22.62 8.44
N ALA A 171 9.00 23.29 7.28
CA ALA A 171 8.58 24.70 7.18
C ALA A 171 7.10 24.91 7.60
N MET A 172 6.25 23.91 7.38
CA MET A 172 4.82 23.95 7.75
C MET A 172 4.56 23.76 9.25
N ILE A 173 5.53 23.30 10.04
CA ILE A 173 5.33 23.04 11.47
C ILE A 173 4.90 24.32 12.20
N TYR A 174 5.64 25.42 12.03
CA TYR A 174 5.38 26.67 12.75
C TYR A 174 4.02 27.30 12.40
N PRO A 175 3.66 27.49 11.10
CA PRO A 175 2.32 27.96 10.73
C PRO A 175 1.18 27.08 11.29
N THR A 176 1.35 25.76 11.26
CA THR A 176 0.33 24.82 11.72
C THR A 176 0.10 24.93 13.23
N VAL A 177 1.18 25.05 14.02
CA VAL A 177 1.07 25.20 15.48
C VAL A 177 0.32 26.49 15.85
N ILE A 178 0.66 27.62 15.21
CA ILE A 178 -0.01 28.90 15.48
C ILE A 178 -1.49 28.83 15.13
N LEU A 179 -1.83 28.33 13.93
CA LEU A 179 -3.22 28.20 13.49
C LEU A 179 -4.03 27.30 14.42
N THR A 180 -3.44 26.21 14.90
CA THR A 180 -4.10 25.27 15.83
C THR A 180 -4.40 25.93 17.17
N VAL A 181 -3.43 26.67 17.73
CA VAL A 181 -3.62 27.40 19.00
C VAL A 181 -4.67 28.50 18.83
N ALA A 182 -4.58 29.30 17.76
CA ALA A 182 -5.54 30.36 17.48
C ALA A 182 -6.98 29.82 17.32
N ALA A 183 -7.15 28.74 16.55
CA ALA A 183 -8.43 28.08 16.38
C ALA A 183 -8.97 27.52 17.72
N GLY A 184 -8.09 26.94 18.56
CA GLY A 184 -8.47 26.45 19.88
C GLY A 184 -8.99 27.55 20.81
N VAL A 185 -8.37 28.73 20.80
CA VAL A 185 -8.85 29.89 21.57
C VAL A 185 -10.23 30.35 21.08
N VAL A 186 -10.44 30.44 19.77
CA VAL A 186 -11.73 30.83 19.20
C VAL A 186 -12.84 29.85 19.59
N ILE A 187 -12.57 28.54 19.54
CA ILE A 187 -13.54 27.50 19.93
C ILE A 187 -13.88 27.60 21.42
N LEU A 188 -12.91 27.92 22.29
CA LEU A 188 -13.15 28.08 23.74
C LEU A 188 -13.96 29.34 24.09
N MET A 189 -13.96 30.36 23.23
CA MET A 189 -14.70 31.60 23.45
C MET A 189 -16.15 31.56 22.95
N LEU A 190 -16.51 30.56 22.13
CA LEU A 190 -17.86 30.30 21.63
C LEU A 190 -18.64 29.38 22.57
#